data_AF-A0A940C3E3-F1
#
_entry.id   AF-A0A940C3E3-F1
#
_cell.length_a   1.000
_cell.length_b   1.000
_cell.length_c   1.000
_cell.angle_alpha   90.00
_cell.angle_beta   90.00
_cell.angle_gamma   90.00
#
_symmetry.space_group_name_H-M   'P 1'
#
loop_
_entity.id
_entity.type
_entity.pdbx_description
1 polymer ?
#
loop_
_entity_poly.entity_id
_entity_poly.type
_entity_poly.pdbx_seq_one_letter_code
_entity_poly.pdbx_strand_id
1 'polypeptide(L)'
;MDAGSISVIPRYLFFIALLLLGGAYFAAAETAFASVSKIRMISDADDGDERAKKALYVLDHFDKALTTLLIGNNVMHIACSSAATLLASKLWGNRAVTACTFVTAFVVFVFAEMIPKSYAKACSETLAPRVAGSLIFFMKLLTPVSILFSGISHAVTKMVGSDGTDEPTVTEEELFDIIENIDEEDKIDEDAAELVQSALEFTVKTVNFVLTPWSSTVKISRSMSDE
;
A
#
# COMPACT_ATOMS: atom_id res chain seq x y z
N MET A 1 -7.43 26.52 42.57
CA MET A 1 -6.84 26.52 41.22
C MET A 1 -5.62 27.42 41.31
N ASP A 2 -4.43 26.84 41.45
CA ASP A 2 -3.23 27.61 41.76
C ASP A 2 -2.75 28.36 40.52
N ALA A 3 -2.19 29.56 40.70
CA ALA A 3 -1.72 30.41 39.61
C ALA A 3 -0.71 29.71 38.68
N GLY A 4 0.02 28.70 39.19
CA GLY A 4 0.92 27.84 38.41
C GLY A 4 0.23 26.81 37.51
N SER A 5 -1.02 26.42 37.77
CA SER A 5 -1.79 25.54 36.90
C SER A 5 -2.41 26.27 35.71
N ILE A 6 -2.62 27.58 35.79
CA ILE A 6 -3.24 28.38 34.72
C ILE A 6 -2.21 28.70 33.63
N SER A 7 -0.95 28.95 33.99
CA SER A 7 0.12 29.24 33.04
C SER A 7 0.54 28.05 32.15
N VAL A 8 0.23 26.82 32.58
CA VAL A 8 0.57 25.61 31.80
C VAL A 8 -0.50 25.21 30.78
N ILE A 9 -1.73 25.69 30.90
CA ILE A 9 -2.86 25.34 30.01
C ILE A 9 -2.56 25.69 28.54
N PRO A 10 -2.07 26.90 28.21
CA PRO A 10 -1.80 27.25 26.81
C PRO A 10 -0.75 26.34 26.17
N ARG A 11 0.25 25.91 26.96
CA ARG A 11 1.29 24.98 26.50
C ARG A 11 0.72 23.60 26.21
N TYR A 12 -0.16 23.08 27.06
CA TYR A 12 -0.83 21.79 26.82
C TYR A 12 -1.74 21.86 25.59
N LEU A 13 -2.53 22.93 25.45
CA LEU A 13 -3.39 23.12 24.28
C LEU A 13 -2.59 23.23 22.98
N PHE A 14 -1.49 24.00 22.99
CA PHE A 14 -0.58 24.09 21.86
C PHE A 14 0.01 22.72 21.49
N PHE A 15 0.45 21.95 22.49
CA PHE A 15 0.99 20.61 22.28
C PHE A 15 -0.05 19.63 21.73
N ILE A 16 -1.29 19.65 22.26
CA ILE A 16 -2.40 18.84 21.75
C ILE A 16 -2.74 19.22 20.31
N ALA A 17 -2.77 20.52 19.99
CA ALA A 17 -3.01 20.98 18.63
C ALA A 17 -1.92 20.49 17.66
N LEU A 18 -0.65 20.53 18.07
CA LEU A 18 0.46 19.98 17.29
C LEU A 18 0.30 18.47 17.03
N LEU A 19 -0.10 17.70 18.05
CA LEU A 19 -0.35 16.27 17.92
C LEU A 19 -1.53 15.96 16.99
N LEU A 20 -2.62 16.74 17.07
CA LEU A 20 -3.76 16.62 16.15
C LEU A 20 -3.35 16.89 14.71
N LEU A 21 -2.56 17.94 14.46
CA LEU A 21 -2.03 18.23 13.13
C LEU A 21 -1.09 17.13 12.63
N GLY A 22 -0.27 16.56 13.51
CA GLY A 22 0.56 15.40 13.20
C GLY A 22 -0.27 14.18 12.80
N GLY A 23 -1.31 13.84 13.58
CA GLY A 23 -2.24 12.75 13.26
C GLY A 23 -2.96 12.98 11.93
N ALA A 24 -3.48 14.20 11.73
CA ALA A 24 -4.10 14.61 10.48
C ALA A 24 -3.17 14.45 9.27
N TYR A 25 -1.89 14.80 9.42
CA TYR A 25 -0.88 14.62 8.38
C TYR A 25 -0.70 13.13 8.03
N PHE A 26 -0.52 12.25 9.03
CA PHE A 26 -0.34 10.82 8.77
C PHE A 26 -1.59 10.20 8.13
N ALA A 27 -2.78 10.51 8.62
CA ALA A 27 -4.04 10.03 8.07
C ALA A 27 -4.28 10.52 6.62
N ALA A 28 -3.96 11.78 6.35
CA ALA A 28 -4.06 12.35 5.00
C ALA A 28 -3.04 11.72 4.05
N ALA A 29 -1.78 11.54 4.48
CA ALA A 29 -0.74 10.92 3.67
C ALA A 29 -1.09 9.46 3.33
N GLU A 30 -1.55 8.68 4.31
CA GLU A 30 -2.06 7.32 4.11
C GLU A 30 -3.12 7.27 3.02
N THR A 31 -4.16 8.10 3.14
CA THR A 31 -5.28 8.07 2.18
C THR A 31 -4.89 8.63 0.81
N ALA A 32 -4.00 9.64 0.76
CA ALA A 32 -3.50 10.18 -0.49
C ALA A 32 -2.73 9.12 -1.29
N PHE A 33 -1.80 8.40 -0.65
CA PHE A 33 -1.05 7.33 -1.32
C PHE A 33 -1.90 6.10 -1.63
N ALA A 34 -2.89 5.77 -0.79
CA ALA A 34 -3.83 4.70 -1.09
C ALA A 34 -4.81 5.02 -2.24
N SER A 35 -4.99 6.31 -2.59
CA SER A 35 -5.97 6.75 -3.58
C SER A 35 -5.36 7.39 -4.83
N VAL A 36 -4.03 7.51 -4.93
CA VAL A 36 -3.36 8.12 -6.08
C VAL A 36 -3.14 7.09 -7.19
N SER A 37 -3.26 7.51 -8.44
CA SER A 37 -2.97 6.66 -9.60
C SER A 37 -1.45 6.55 -9.82
N LYS A 38 -0.91 5.32 -9.76
CA LYS A 38 0.51 5.07 -10.06
C LYS A 38 0.87 5.49 -11.49
N ILE A 39 0.04 5.16 -12.47
CA ILE A 39 0.24 5.49 -13.89
C ILE A 39 0.42 6.99 -14.09
N ARG A 40 -0.39 7.80 -13.39
CA ARG A 40 -0.28 9.26 -13.52
C ARG A 40 0.99 9.81 -12.88
N MET A 41 1.42 9.25 -11.75
CA MET A 41 2.69 9.63 -11.14
C MET A 41 3.90 9.25 -12.01
N ILE A 42 3.81 8.17 -12.81
CA ILE A 42 4.84 7.82 -13.82
C ILE A 42 4.90 8.92 -14.89
N SER A 43 3.76 9.26 -15.49
CA SER A 43 3.69 10.33 -16.49
C SER A 43 4.25 11.66 -15.97
N ASP A 44 3.85 12.09 -14.76
CA ASP A 44 4.31 13.35 -14.16
C ASP A 44 5.82 13.30 -13.84
N ALA A 45 6.36 12.14 -13.51
CA ALA A 45 7.79 11.95 -13.24
C ALA A 45 8.64 11.98 -14.53
N ASP A 46 8.12 11.41 -15.62
CA ASP A 46 8.74 11.44 -16.95
C ASP A 46 8.75 12.86 -17.52
N ASP A 47 7.70 13.65 -17.24
CA ASP A 47 7.63 15.09 -17.53
C ASP A 47 8.59 15.94 -16.65
N GLY A 48 9.32 15.31 -15.73
CA GLY A 48 10.38 15.93 -14.94
C GLY A 48 9.98 16.40 -13.55
N ASP A 49 8.80 16.06 -13.03
CA ASP A 49 8.40 16.40 -11.65
C ASP A 49 9.17 15.55 -10.62
N GLU A 50 10.16 16.16 -9.97
CA GLU A 50 10.94 15.57 -8.88
C GLU A 50 10.10 15.11 -7.67
N ARG A 51 8.91 15.69 -7.46
CA ARG A 51 7.98 15.25 -6.42
C ARG A 51 7.24 14.00 -6.82
N ALA A 52 6.86 13.88 -8.10
CA ALA A 52 6.25 12.66 -8.64
C ALA A 52 7.22 11.48 -8.57
N LYS A 53 8.51 11.68 -8.88
CA LYS A 53 9.56 10.66 -8.68
C LYS A 53 9.63 10.15 -7.24
N LYS A 54 9.53 11.05 -6.26
CA LYS A 54 9.50 10.66 -4.83
C LYS A 54 8.20 9.93 -4.47
N ALA A 55 7.07 10.35 -5.04
CA ALA A 55 5.80 9.66 -4.84
C ALA A 55 5.85 8.23 -5.38
N LEU A 56 6.45 8.02 -6.56
CA LEU A 56 6.69 6.69 -7.12
C LEU A 56 7.53 5.83 -6.20
N TYR A 57 8.64 6.36 -5.67
CA TYR A 57 9.46 5.63 -4.71
C TYR A 57 8.64 5.17 -3.48
N VAL A 58 7.75 6.01 -2.97
CA VAL A 58 6.85 5.66 -1.86
C VAL A 58 5.84 4.59 -2.28
N LEU A 59 5.26 4.69 -3.49
CA LEU A 59 4.31 3.72 -4.03
C LEU A 59 4.97 2.35 -4.27
N ASP A 60 6.21 2.32 -4.74
CA ASP A 60 6.97 1.07 -4.93
C ASP A 60 7.36 0.42 -3.59
N HIS A 61 7.43 1.21 -2.52
CA HIS A 61 7.72 0.74 -1.16
C HIS A 61 6.50 0.92 -0.23
N PHE A 62 5.30 0.74 -0.77
CA PHE A 62 4.07 1.12 -0.07
C PHE A 62 3.88 0.35 1.24
N ASP A 63 4.30 -0.91 1.36
CA ASP A 63 4.20 -1.66 2.62
C ASP A 63 4.99 -1.02 3.77
N LYS A 64 6.21 -0.55 3.47
CA LYS A 64 7.03 0.18 4.44
C LYS A 64 6.42 1.54 4.76
N ALA A 65 5.89 2.22 3.76
CA ALA A 65 5.21 3.51 3.92
C ALA A 65 3.96 3.36 4.80
N LEU A 66 3.11 2.39 4.51
CA LEU A 66 1.88 2.08 5.23
C LEU A 66 2.18 1.74 6.69
N THR A 67 3.18 0.90 6.95
CA THR A 67 3.62 0.58 8.32
C THR A 67 4.05 1.85 9.07
N THR A 68 4.84 2.71 8.42
CA THR A 68 5.30 3.99 8.98
C THR A 68 4.13 4.92 9.29
N LEU A 69 3.17 5.04 8.38
CA LEU A 69 1.98 5.87 8.51
C LEU A 69 1.09 5.38 9.66
N LEU A 70 0.86 4.07 9.77
CA LEU A 70 0.06 3.46 10.84
C LEU A 70 0.70 3.69 12.22
N ILE A 71 2.02 3.51 12.33
CA ILE A 71 2.75 3.80 13.57
C ILE A 71 2.64 5.29 13.91
N GLY A 72 2.90 6.17 12.94
CA GLY A 72 2.83 7.62 13.14
C GLY A 72 1.44 8.08 13.59
N ASN A 73 0.40 7.59 12.93
CA ASN A 73 -0.99 7.91 13.26
C ASN A 73 -1.33 7.47 14.69
N ASN A 74 -1.02 6.22 15.04
CA ASN A 74 -1.28 5.66 16.36
C ASN A 74 -0.53 6.40 17.47
N VAL A 75 0.75 6.72 17.27
CA VAL A 75 1.55 7.48 18.24
C VAL A 75 0.93 8.85 18.48
N MET A 76 0.54 9.56 17.41
CA MET A 76 -0.07 10.89 17.53
C MET A 76 -1.41 10.83 18.27
N HIS A 77 -2.27 9.84 17.95
CA HIS A 77 -3.57 9.67 18.60
C HIS A 77 -3.45 9.32 20.09
N ILE A 78 -2.58 8.37 20.44
CA ILE A 78 -2.36 7.95 21.82
C ILE A 78 -1.72 9.09 22.62
N ALA A 79 -0.72 9.77 22.06
CA ALA A 79 -0.09 10.92 22.71
C ALA A 79 -1.10 12.06 22.95
N CYS A 80 -1.97 12.33 21.96
CA CYS A 80 -3.00 13.36 22.07
C CYS A 80 -4.01 13.02 23.16
N SER A 81 -4.53 11.79 23.15
CA SER A 81 -5.47 11.30 24.17
C SER A 81 -4.85 11.32 25.57
N SER A 82 -3.58 10.91 25.69
CA SER A 82 -2.84 10.93 26.95
C SER A 82 -2.61 12.36 27.48
N ALA A 83 -2.20 13.28 26.60
CA ALA A 83 -2.00 14.68 26.96
C ALA A 83 -3.32 15.36 27.38
N ALA A 84 -4.41 15.10 26.66
CA ALA A 84 -5.74 15.61 26.99
C ALA A 84 -6.24 15.04 28.33
N THR A 85 -6.03 13.76 28.59
CA THR A 85 -6.38 13.09 29.85
C THR A 85 -5.62 13.69 31.02
N LEU A 86 -4.31 13.93 30.87
CA LEU A 86 -3.48 14.59 31.89
C LEU A 86 -3.93 16.03 32.16
N LEU A 87 -4.27 16.78 31.12
CA LEU A 87 -4.81 18.13 31.25
C LEU A 87 -6.15 18.13 31.99
N ALA A 88 -7.05 17.21 31.63
CA ALA A 88 -8.37 17.06 32.24
C ALA A 88 -8.29 16.70 33.73
N SER A 89 -7.41 15.74 34.07
CA SER A 89 -7.18 15.34 35.46
C SER A 89 -6.66 16.50 36.31
N LYS A 90 -5.75 17.32 35.78
CA LYS A 90 -5.21 18.49 36.49
C LYS A 90 -6.20 19.64 36.68
N LEU A 91 -7.12 19.84 35.73
CA LEU A 91 -8.05 20.98 35.76
C LEU A 91 -9.34 20.69 36.51
N TRP A 92 -9.95 19.53 36.24
CA TRP A 92 -11.30 19.20 36.71
C TRP A 92 -11.35 17.95 37.59
N GLY A 93 -10.20 17.31 37.84
CA GLY A 93 -10.09 16.09 38.65
C GLY A 93 -10.64 14.84 37.93
N ASN A 94 -10.51 13.68 38.58
CA ASN A 94 -10.81 12.39 37.96
C ASN A 94 -12.27 12.21 37.48
N ARG A 95 -13.24 12.93 38.06
CA ARG A 95 -14.66 12.82 37.65
C ARG A 95 -14.91 13.37 36.25
N ALA A 96 -14.13 14.34 35.81
CA ALA A 96 -14.28 14.94 34.49
C ALA A 96 -13.48 14.19 33.40
N VAL A 97 -12.56 13.30 33.79
CA VAL A 97 -11.69 12.56 32.86
C VAL A 97 -12.52 11.74 31.88
N THR A 98 -13.52 11.00 32.35
CA THR A 98 -14.38 10.16 31.49
C THR A 98 -15.05 10.98 30.39
N ALA A 99 -15.68 12.12 30.75
CA ALA A 99 -16.30 13.01 29.78
C ALA A 99 -15.26 13.60 28.80
N CYS A 100 -14.09 14.00 29.30
CA CYS A 100 -12.99 14.48 28.46
C CYS A 100 -12.47 13.43 27.48
N THR A 101 -12.42 12.16 27.86
CA THR A 101 -12.00 11.07 26.97
C THR A 101 -12.95 10.94 25.78
N PHE A 102 -14.26 10.97 26.01
CA PHE A 102 -15.25 10.94 24.92
C PHE A 102 -15.12 12.14 24.00
N VAL A 103 -15.00 13.34 24.55
CA VAL A 103 -14.82 14.57 23.77
C VAL A 103 -13.52 14.52 22.95
N THR A 104 -12.43 14.08 23.56
CA THR A 104 -11.13 13.98 22.89
C THR A 104 -11.17 12.94 21.77
N ALA A 105 -11.76 11.77 22.00
CA ALA A 105 -11.92 10.74 20.99
C ALA A 105 -12.72 11.27 19.79
N PHE A 106 -13.82 12.00 20.03
CA PHE A 106 -14.61 12.62 18.97
C PHE A 106 -13.80 13.67 18.19
N VAL A 107 -13.07 14.55 18.90
CA VAL A 107 -12.23 15.58 18.26
C VAL A 107 -11.12 14.95 17.42
N VAL A 108 -10.40 13.95 17.95
CA VAL A 108 -9.36 13.22 17.21
C VAL A 108 -9.96 12.54 15.98
N PHE A 109 -11.07 11.82 16.15
CA PHE A 109 -11.74 11.14 15.05
C PHE A 109 -12.16 12.11 13.93
N VAL A 110 -12.73 13.26 14.26
CA VAL A 110 -13.18 14.22 13.25
C VAL A 110 -12.01 14.95 12.60
N PHE A 111 -11.11 15.53 13.40
CA PHE A 111 -10.10 16.47 12.91
C PHE A 111 -8.77 15.83 12.52
N ALA A 112 -8.38 14.73 13.15
CA ALA A 112 -7.14 14.03 12.85
C ALA A 112 -7.36 12.81 11.93
N GLU A 113 -8.60 12.38 11.70
CA GLU A 113 -8.88 11.19 10.92
C GLU A 113 -9.91 11.41 9.81
N MET A 114 -11.18 11.64 10.13
CA MET A 114 -12.28 11.68 9.15
C MET A 114 -12.12 12.79 8.12
N ILE A 115 -11.92 14.04 8.55
CA ILE A 115 -11.78 15.20 7.65
C ILE A 115 -10.51 15.09 6.81
N PRO A 116 -9.31 14.84 7.39
CA PRO A 116 -8.08 14.71 6.60
C PRO A 116 -8.15 13.58 5.57
N LYS A 117 -8.70 12.42 5.91
CA LYS A 117 -8.86 11.29 4.97
C LYS A 117 -9.80 11.65 3.83
N SER A 118 -10.94 12.27 4.13
CA SER A 118 -11.90 12.70 3.10
C SER A 118 -11.29 13.72 2.13
N TYR A 119 -10.56 14.71 2.65
CA TYR A 119 -9.85 15.69 1.82
C TYR A 119 -8.73 15.05 0.99
N ALA A 120 -7.93 14.18 1.61
CA ALA A 120 -6.84 13.49 0.94
C ALA A 120 -7.31 12.60 -0.21
N LYS A 121 -8.46 11.95 -0.05
CA LYS A 121 -9.07 11.15 -1.12
C LYS A 121 -9.48 12.00 -2.31
N ALA A 122 -10.04 13.20 -2.07
CA ALA A 122 -10.46 14.10 -3.13
C ALA A 122 -9.30 14.79 -3.86
N CYS A 123 -8.15 14.96 -3.19
CA CYS A 123 -6.99 15.69 -3.70
C CYS A 123 -5.71 14.82 -3.78
N SER A 124 -5.86 13.50 -3.93
CA SER A 124 -4.76 12.52 -3.83
C SER A 124 -3.60 12.82 -4.76
N GLU A 125 -3.90 13.12 -6.03
CA GLU A 125 -2.91 13.44 -7.08
C GLU A 125 -2.04 14.66 -6.74
N THR A 126 -2.57 15.63 -6.02
CA THR A 126 -1.80 16.83 -5.63
C THR A 126 -1.10 16.67 -4.29
N LEU A 127 -1.69 15.90 -3.37
CA LEU A 127 -1.17 15.75 -2.01
C LEU A 127 -0.06 14.73 -1.94
N ALA A 128 -0.21 13.56 -2.58
CA ALA A 128 0.78 12.48 -2.56
C ALA A 128 2.20 12.97 -2.95
N PRO A 129 2.42 13.66 -4.10
CA PRO A 129 3.75 14.17 -4.45
C PRO A 129 4.26 15.25 -3.48
N ARG A 130 3.37 16.08 -2.91
CA ARG A 130 3.77 17.09 -1.92
C ARG A 130 4.27 16.49 -0.62
N VAL A 131 3.64 15.41 -0.14
CA VAL A 131 3.99 14.76 1.13
C VAL A 131 5.02 13.64 0.99
N ALA A 132 5.34 13.21 -0.24
CA ALA A 132 6.29 12.13 -0.52
C ALA A 132 7.65 12.34 0.14
N GLY A 133 8.23 13.54 0.00
CA GLY A 133 9.56 13.82 0.55
C GLY A 133 9.62 13.72 2.07
N SER A 134 8.61 14.25 2.78
CA SER A 134 8.54 14.15 4.24
C SER A 134 8.23 12.72 4.69
N LEU A 135 7.42 11.97 3.94
CA LEU A 135 7.13 10.57 4.26
C LEU A 135 8.37 9.69 4.13
N ILE A 136 9.20 9.87 3.10
CA ILE A 136 10.48 9.15 2.94
C ILE A 136 11.39 9.37 4.15
N PHE A 137 11.44 10.60 4.67
CA PHE A 137 12.19 10.90 5.90
C PHE A 137 11.66 10.08 7.10
N PHE A 138 10.34 10.04 7.30
CA PHE A 138 9.74 9.23 8.38
C PHE A 138 9.97 7.73 8.19
N MET A 139 9.91 7.23 6.95
CA MET A 139 10.20 5.83 6.64
C MET A 139 11.64 5.48 7.04
N LYS A 140 12.61 6.35 6.73
CA LYS A 140 14.01 6.14 7.12
C LYS A 140 14.21 6.22 8.64
N LEU A 141 13.53 7.15 9.31
CA LEU A 141 13.61 7.32 10.76
C LEU A 141 13.00 6.12 11.51
N LEU A 142 11.89 5.58 11.01
CA LEU A 142 11.15 4.46 11.62
C LEU A 142 11.57 3.08 11.10
N THR A 143 12.51 3.01 10.15
CA THR A 143 13.10 1.75 9.67
C THR A 143 13.52 0.78 10.79
N PRO A 144 14.22 1.18 11.87
CA PRO A 144 14.58 0.25 12.95
C PRO A 144 13.36 -0.37 13.64
N VAL A 145 12.27 0.39 13.76
CA VAL A 145 11.00 -0.09 14.32
C VAL A 145 10.31 -1.02 13.32
N SER A 146 10.31 -0.68 12.04
CA SER A 146 9.74 -1.54 10.99
C SER A 146 10.41 -2.90 10.94
N ILE A 147 11.74 -2.98 11.09
CA ILE A 147 12.47 -4.27 11.15
C ILE A 147 12.00 -5.13 12.33
N LEU A 148 11.75 -4.51 13.50
CA LEU A 148 11.22 -5.22 14.66
C LEU A 148 9.83 -5.81 14.37
N PHE A 149 8.93 -5.03 13.76
CA PHE A 149 7.59 -5.51 13.40
C PHE A 149 7.61 -6.57 12.29
N SER A 150 8.45 -6.42 11.26
CA SER A 150 8.65 -7.44 10.21
C SER A 150 9.17 -8.76 10.80
N GLY A 151 10.04 -8.70 11.81
CA GLY A 151 10.51 -9.88 12.55
C GLY A 151 9.39 -10.58 13.31
N ILE A 152 8.47 -9.82 13.92
CA ILE A 152 7.27 -10.38 14.57
C ILE A 152 6.35 -11.03 13.54
N SER A 153 6.07 -10.35 12.42
CA SER A 153 5.27 -10.93 11.33
C SER A 153 5.89 -12.23 10.81
N HIS A 154 7.20 -12.27 10.54
CA HIS A 154 7.88 -13.50 10.12
C HIS A 154 7.78 -14.63 11.15
N ALA A 155 7.89 -14.31 12.45
CA ALA A 155 7.72 -15.30 13.51
C ALA A 155 6.29 -15.86 13.55
N VAL A 156 5.28 -15.02 13.33
CA VAL A 156 3.87 -15.42 13.26
C VAL A 156 3.62 -16.26 12.01
N THR A 157 4.08 -15.83 10.84
CA THR A 157 3.92 -16.58 9.58
C THR A 157 4.56 -17.96 9.67
N LYS A 158 5.75 -18.04 10.29
CA LYS A 158 6.44 -19.31 10.58
C LYS A 158 5.68 -20.21 11.56
N MET A 159 4.94 -19.64 12.53
CA MET A 159 4.09 -20.41 13.44
C MET A 159 2.78 -20.87 12.78
N VAL A 160 2.26 -20.12 11.80
CA VAL A 160 1.03 -20.45 11.08
C VAL A 160 1.27 -21.48 9.97
N GLY A 161 2.53 -21.79 9.64
CA GLY A 161 2.88 -22.81 8.66
C GLY A 161 2.66 -22.38 7.21
N SER A 162 2.57 -21.07 6.96
CA SER A 162 2.77 -20.56 5.61
C SER A 162 4.28 -20.54 5.42
N ASP A 163 4.81 -21.55 4.73
CA ASP A 163 6.13 -21.45 4.15
C ASP A 163 6.13 -20.18 3.29
N GLY A 164 6.79 -19.14 3.79
CA GLY A 164 7.00 -17.89 3.08
C GLY A 164 8.00 -18.14 1.97
N THR A 165 7.61 -18.90 0.96
CA THR A 165 8.18 -18.76 -0.35
C THR A 165 7.65 -17.44 -0.89
N ASP A 166 8.52 -16.43 -0.92
CA ASP A 166 8.57 -15.51 -2.06
C ASP A 166 8.83 -16.35 -3.32
N GLU A 167 7.95 -17.30 -3.65
CA GLU A 167 7.85 -17.80 -5.00
C GLU A 167 7.12 -16.68 -5.73
N PRO A 168 7.79 -15.97 -6.65
CA PRO A 168 7.06 -15.08 -7.53
C PRO A 168 6.06 -16.00 -8.23
N THR A 169 4.80 -15.89 -7.84
CA THR A 169 3.72 -16.62 -8.50
C THR A 169 3.47 -15.84 -9.77
N VAL A 170 4.41 -15.92 -10.71
CA VAL A 170 4.26 -15.38 -12.05
C VAL A 170 3.10 -16.17 -12.63
N THR A 171 1.97 -15.51 -12.78
CA THR A 171 0.83 -16.11 -13.45
C THR A 171 1.20 -16.33 -14.91
N GLU A 172 0.54 -17.26 -15.59
CA GLU A 172 0.81 -17.53 -17.01
C GLU A 172 0.67 -16.26 -17.87
N GLU A 173 -0.23 -15.36 -17.45
CA GLU A 173 -0.46 -14.03 -18.04
C GLU A 173 0.70 -13.07 -17.77
N GLU A 174 1.25 -13.01 -16.54
CA GLU A 174 2.44 -12.20 -16.24
C GLU A 174 3.69 -12.72 -16.95
N LEU A 175 3.82 -14.04 -17.16
CA LEU A 175 4.93 -14.61 -17.94
C LEU A 175 4.83 -14.21 -19.41
N PHE A 176 3.60 -14.15 -19.95
CA PHE A 176 3.34 -13.71 -21.31
C PHE A 176 3.74 -12.23 -21.49
N ASP A 177 3.31 -11.38 -20.55
CA ASP A 177 3.65 -9.95 -20.56
C ASP A 177 5.17 -9.72 -20.41
N ILE A 178 5.87 -10.52 -19.59
CA ILE A 178 7.34 -10.41 -19.46
C ILE A 178 8.02 -10.82 -20.77
N ILE A 179 7.58 -11.88 -21.44
CA ILE A 179 8.18 -12.32 -22.72
C ILE A 179 7.91 -11.31 -23.83
N GLU A 180 6.70 -10.74 -23.89
CA GLU A 180 6.32 -9.77 -24.92
C GLU A 180 6.98 -8.39 -24.71
N ASN A 181 7.35 -8.03 -23.48
CA ASN A 181 7.95 -6.74 -23.12
C ASN A 181 9.45 -6.80 -22.77
N ILE A 182 10.16 -7.90 -23.03
CA ILE A 182 11.64 -7.90 -22.96
C ILE A 182 12.16 -7.00 -24.09
N ASP A 183 12.86 -5.93 -23.71
CA ASP A 183 13.53 -5.00 -24.63
C ASP A 183 14.42 -5.76 -25.63
N GLU A 184 14.39 -5.34 -26.90
CA GLU A 184 15.18 -5.90 -28.02
C GLU A 184 16.70 -5.95 -27.77
N GLU A 185 17.19 -5.35 -26.68
CA GLU A 185 18.61 -5.30 -26.31
C GLU A 185 19.13 -6.58 -25.63
N ASP A 186 18.29 -7.37 -24.93
CA ASP A 186 18.68 -8.63 -24.29
C ASP A 186 18.08 -9.84 -25.05
N LYS A 187 18.67 -10.12 -26.22
CA LYS A 187 18.21 -11.13 -27.18
C LYS A 187 18.03 -12.53 -26.58
N ILE A 188 16.78 -12.90 -26.30
CA ILE A 188 16.32 -14.27 -26.56
C ILE A 188 16.11 -14.37 -28.07
N ASP A 189 16.63 -15.45 -28.67
CA ASP A 189 16.46 -15.76 -30.10
C ASP A 189 14.96 -15.75 -30.45
N GLU A 190 14.56 -15.05 -31.51
CA GLU A 190 13.15 -14.88 -31.91
C GLU A 190 12.48 -16.25 -32.11
N ASP A 191 13.25 -17.21 -32.63
CA ASP A 191 12.87 -18.63 -32.76
C ASP A 191 12.63 -19.30 -31.41
N ALA A 192 13.40 -18.95 -30.37
CA ALA A 192 13.24 -19.48 -29.02
C ALA A 192 12.02 -18.89 -28.31
N ALA A 193 11.70 -17.61 -28.55
CA ALA A 193 10.50 -16.98 -28.05
C ALA A 193 9.23 -17.61 -28.64
N GLU A 194 9.23 -17.85 -29.96
CA GLU A 194 8.11 -18.51 -30.66
C GLU A 194 7.91 -19.95 -30.16
N LEU A 195 8.99 -20.68 -29.87
CA LEU A 195 8.93 -22.03 -29.30
C LEU A 195 8.36 -22.04 -27.88
N VAL A 196 8.75 -21.10 -27.03
CA VAL A 196 8.24 -20.97 -25.65
C VAL A 196 6.76 -20.60 -25.66
N GLN A 197 6.36 -19.64 -26.50
CA GLN A 197 4.97 -19.25 -26.68
C GLN A 197 4.11 -20.43 -27.17
N SER A 198 4.62 -21.17 -28.17
CA SER A 198 3.93 -22.36 -28.71
C SER A 198 3.78 -23.47 -27.66
N ALA A 199 4.78 -23.65 -26.79
CA ALA A 199 4.73 -24.64 -25.71
C ALA A 199 3.72 -24.27 -24.61
N LEU A 200 3.60 -22.97 -24.28
CA LEU A 200 2.59 -22.47 -23.35
C LEU A 200 1.18 -22.64 -23.94
N GLU A 201 0.96 -22.19 -25.18
CA GLU A 201 -0.32 -22.38 -25.87
C GLU A 201 -0.73 -23.85 -26.00
N PHE A 202 0.22 -24.77 -26.15
CA PHE A 202 -0.05 -26.21 -26.23
C PHE A 202 -0.71 -26.73 -24.94
N THR A 203 -0.33 -26.20 -23.77
CA THR A 203 -0.88 -26.62 -22.47
C THR A 203 -2.39 -26.33 -22.37
N VAL A 204 -2.86 -25.28 -23.03
CA VAL A 204 -4.27 -24.85 -23.03
C VAL A 204 -5.05 -25.34 -24.25
N LYS A 205 -4.38 -25.87 -25.29
CA LYS A 205 -5.03 -26.42 -26.50
C LYS A 205 -5.72 -27.74 -26.19
N THR A 206 -7.02 -27.79 -26.43
CA THR A 206 -7.81 -29.03 -26.37
C THR A 206 -7.76 -29.79 -27.69
N VAL A 207 -8.05 -31.10 -27.68
CA VAL A 207 -8.07 -31.98 -28.87
C VAL A 207 -8.90 -31.40 -30.02
N ASN A 208 -9.94 -30.62 -29.69
CA ASN A 208 -10.79 -29.96 -30.67
C ASN A 208 -10.06 -28.96 -31.59
N PHE A 209 -8.94 -28.40 -31.15
CA PHE A 209 -8.14 -27.45 -31.93
C PHE A 209 -7.20 -28.12 -32.94
N VAL A 210 -6.92 -29.41 -32.78
CA VAL A 210 -5.95 -30.15 -33.62
C VAL A 210 -6.61 -31.29 -34.41
N LEU A 211 -7.81 -31.72 -34.02
CA LEU A 211 -8.50 -32.80 -34.72
C LEU A 211 -8.86 -32.40 -36.15
N THR A 212 -8.62 -33.31 -37.09
CA THR A 212 -9.16 -33.18 -38.43
C THR A 212 -10.65 -33.54 -38.40
N PRO A 213 -11.56 -32.64 -38.81
CA PRO A 213 -12.98 -32.92 -38.81
C PRO A 213 -13.32 -34.18 -39.60
N TRP A 214 -14.30 -34.96 -39.13
CA TRP A 214 -14.72 -36.22 -39.77
C TRP A 214 -15.12 -36.04 -41.24
N SER A 215 -15.60 -34.85 -41.62
CA SER A 215 -15.92 -34.48 -43.01
C SER A 215 -14.68 -34.40 -43.91
N SER A 216 -13.52 -34.09 -43.33
CA SER A 216 -12.24 -33.88 -44.04
C SER A 216 -11.32 -35.10 -43.95
N THR A 217 -11.80 -36.23 -43.42
CA THR A 217 -11.05 -37.48 -43.32
C THR A 217 -11.28 -38.35 -44.55
N VAL A 218 -10.21 -38.92 -45.12
CA VAL A 218 -10.30 -39.96 -46.17
C VAL A 218 -10.75 -41.28 -45.52
N LYS A 219 -11.83 -41.87 -46.02
CA LYS A 219 -12.45 -43.08 -45.45
C LYS A 219 -12.44 -44.19 -46.49
N ILE A 220 -12.16 -45.41 -46.06
CA ILE A 220 -12.24 -46.61 -46.89
C ILE A 220 -13.37 -47.48 -46.36
N SER A 221 -14.26 -47.94 -47.25
CA SER A 221 -15.33 -48.87 -46.89
C SER A 221 -14.75 -50.26 -46.69
N ARG A 222 -15.12 -50.94 -45.60
CA ARG A 222 -14.69 -52.32 -45.29
C ARG A 222 -15.14 -53.35 -46.34
N SER A 223 -16.01 -52.98 -47.27
CA SER A 223 -16.42 -53.81 -48.40
C SER A 223 -15.39 -53.93 -49.53
N MET A 224 -14.20 -53.33 -49.40
CA MET A 224 -13.09 -53.53 -50.35
C MET A 224 -12.18 -54.65 -49.84
N SER A 225 -12.69 -55.88 -49.85
CA SER A 225 -11.87 -57.09 -49.88
C SER A 225 -11.55 -57.41 -51.34
N ASP A 226 -10.27 -57.62 -51.62
CA ASP A 226 -9.67 -57.88 -52.93
C ASP A 226 -10.49 -58.87 -53.80
N GLU A 227 -10.83 -58.45 -55.01
CA GLU A 227 -10.82 -59.31 -56.20
C GLU A 227 -9.65 -58.90 -57.10
#